data_AF-A0A4U5V0Q6-F1
#
_entry.id   AF-A0A4U5V0Q6-F1
#
_cell.length_a   1.000
_cell.length_b   1.000
_cell.length_c   1.000
_cell.angle_alpha   90.00
_cell.angle_beta   90.00
_cell.angle_gamma   90.00
#
_symmetry.space_group_name_H-M   'P 1'
#
loop_
_entity.id
_entity.type
_entity.pdbx_description
1 polymer ?
#
loop_
_entity_poly.entity_id
_entity_poly.type
_entity_poly.pdbx_seq_one_letter_code
_entity_poly.pdbx_strand_id
1 'polypeptide(L)'
;MAPLVFEDQYLQLSARLPSHNIYGLGEHGTHNLYGHYPFFLCLEDASGKSFGVFLMNSNAMEVTLQPAPAVTYRTIGGVLDFYILFGDTPEQVVQEFLELIGRPVIPPYWSLGFQLSRWDYGSLSEVKKTVERNRAVDLPYDIQYTDIDYMEDKKDFTYDKVKFSELPDFANYLHEKGQRYILILDPAVATSKRLGNAPYESYDRGTEKNAWVTESDGTTPLLGELQMGMT
;
A
#
# COMPACT_ATOMS: atom_id res chain seq x y z
N MET A 1 -27.41 22.12 -6.91
CA MET A 1 -26.82 21.21 -5.91
C MET A 1 -27.71 19.99 -5.85
N ALA A 2 -27.14 18.80 -5.91
CA ALA A 2 -27.90 17.57 -5.78
C ALA A 2 -28.43 17.41 -4.34
N PRO A 3 -29.56 16.73 -4.12
CA PRO A 3 -30.09 16.47 -2.79
C PRO A 3 -29.21 15.47 -2.02
N LEU A 4 -29.36 15.46 -0.70
CA LEU A 4 -28.96 14.34 0.14
C LEU A 4 -29.78 13.11 -0.27
N VAL A 5 -29.10 12.00 -0.54
CA VAL A 5 -29.71 10.68 -0.73
C VAL A 5 -29.09 9.73 0.28
N PHE A 6 -29.92 8.93 0.96
CA PHE A 6 -29.49 8.00 2.00
C PHE A 6 -30.30 6.70 1.89
N GLU A 7 -29.83 5.82 1.02
CA GLU A 7 -30.37 4.47 0.82
C GLU A 7 -29.33 3.42 1.25
N ASP A 8 -29.77 2.18 1.46
CA ASP A 8 -28.93 1.07 1.96
C ASP A 8 -27.60 0.91 1.20
N GLN A 9 -27.65 1.02 -0.14
CA GLN A 9 -26.48 0.89 -1.02
C GLN A 9 -26.31 2.09 -1.96
N TYR A 10 -26.83 3.26 -1.58
CA TYR A 10 -26.60 4.49 -2.32
C TYR A 10 -26.72 5.72 -1.42
N LEU A 11 -25.57 6.30 -1.08
CA LEU A 11 -25.47 7.52 -0.30
C LEU A 11 -24.84 8.62 -1.16
N GLN A 12 -25.44 9.81 -1.14
CA GLN A 12 -24.97 10.95 -1.92
C GLN A 12 -25.04 12.25 -1.13
N LEU A 13 -23.97 13.03 -1.16
CA LEU A 13 -23.94 14.39 -0.64
C LEU A 13 -23.15 15.30 -1.58
N SER A 14 -23.63 16.53 -1.76
CA SER A 14 -22.93 17.56 -2.53
C SER A 14 -22.70 18.82 -1.72
N ALA A 15 -21.53 19.43 -1.89
CA ALA A 15 -21.17 20.71 -1.27
C ALA A 15 -20.62 21.67 -2.32
N ARG A 16 -20.92 22.96 -2.19
CA ARG A 16 -20.22 24.02 -2.94
C ARG A 16 -18.87 24.28 -2.29
N LEU A 17 -17.91 24.66 -3.11
CA LEU A 17 -16.56 25.03 -2.72
C LEU A 17 -16.33 26.51 -3.07
N PRO A 18 -15.52 27.23 -2.28
CA PRO A 18 -15.28 28.66 -2.49
C PRO A 18 -14.28 28.92 -3.64
N SER A 19 -13.51 27.91 -4.06
CA SER A 19 -12.48 28.04 -5.09
C SER A 19 -12.38 26.77 -5.96
N HIS A 20 -11.56 26.86 -7.01
CA HIS A 20 -11.17 25.72 -7.86
C HIS A 20 -9.83 25.10 -7.46
N ASN A 21 -9.19 25.59 -6.39
CA ASN A 21 -7.86 25.15 -5.96
C ASN A 21 -8.00 23.95 -5.02
N ILE A 22 -8.27 22.78 -5.60
CA ILE A 22 -8.57 21.53 -4.89
C ILE A 22 -7.42 20.55 -5.09
N TYR A 23 -6.94 19.95 -4.00
CA TYR A 23 -5.80 19.02 -3.98
C TYR A 23 -6.12 17.79 -3.12
N GLY A 24 -5.72 16.60 -3.54
CA GLY A 24 -5.98 15.36 -2.84
C GLY A 24 -6.85 14.41 -3.66
N LEU A 25 -7.64 13.58 -2.98
CA LEU A 25 -8.27 12.37 -3.50
C LEU A 25 -7.23 11.35 -3.96
N GLY A 26 -7.55 10.06 -3.92
CA GLY A 26 -6.58 9.04 -4.30
C GLY A 26 -7.01 7.62 -3.95
N GLU A 27 -6.29 6.63 -4.42
CA GLU A 27 -5.16 6.70 -5.36
C GLU A 27 -5.66 6.61 -6.81
N HIS A 28 -5.27 7.54 -7.69
CA HIS A 28 -5.94 7.70 -8.98
C HIS A 28 -5.02 7.94 -10.17
N GLY A 29 -5.47 7.45 -11.33
CA GLY A 29 -5.08 7.86 -12.67
C GLY A 29 -6.34 8.08 -13.50
N THR A 30 -6.54 7.29 -14.55
CA THR A 30 -7.87 7.17 -15.22
C THR A 30 -8.80 6.17 -14.53
N HIS A 31 -8.27 5.29 -13.69
CA HIS A 31 -8.99 4.26 -12.94
C HIS A 31 -8.65 4.37 -11.44
N ASN A 32 -9.42 3.67 -10.60
CA ASN A 32 -9.05 3.42 -9.20
C ASN A 32 -7.79 2.55 -9.11
N LEU A 33 -6.88 2.88 -8.19
CA LEU A 33 -5.61 2.18 -7.96
C LEU A 33 -5.61 1.50 -6.57
N TYR A 34 -4.46 1.41 -5.92
CA TYR A 34 -4.24 0.54 -4.75
C TYR A 34 -4.81 1.13 -3.45
N GLY A 35 -4.67 2.43 -3.23
CA GLY A 35 -5.12 3.12 -2.02
C GLY A 35 -6.51 3.74 -2.10
N HIS A 36 -7.11 3.98 -0.93
CA HIS A 36 -8.42 4.62 -0.75
C HIS A 36 -8.28 5.88 0.13
N TYR A 37 -8.22 7.04 -0.50
CA TYR A 37 -7.91 8.33 0.15
C TYR A 37 -9.02 9.37 -0.12
N PRO A 38 -10.16 9.30 0.59
CA PRO A 38 -11.29 10.22 0.42
C PRO A 38 -11.10 11.56 1.17
N PHE A 39 -9.89 12.11 1.12
CA PHE A 39 -9.53 13.43 1.67
C PHE A 39 -9.14 14.39 0.56
N PHE A 40 -9.62 15.63 0.62
CA PHE A 40 -9.08 16.72 -0.19
C PHE A 40 -8.92 18.00 0.63
N LEU A 41 -8.04 18.87 0.16
CA LEU A 41 -7.78 20.22 0.65
C LEU A 41 -8.24 21.24 -0.41
N CYS A 42 -8.84 22.33 0.05
CA CYS A 42 -9.25 23.47 -0.76
C CYS A 42 -8.55 24.74 -0.25
N LEU A 43 -7.76 25.39 -1.11
CA LEU A 43 -7.19 26.70 -0.86
C LEU A 43 -8.20 27.77 -1.27
N GLU A 44 -8.71 28.54 -0.31
CA GLU A 44 -9.82 29.47 -0.54
C GLU A 44 -9.39 30.63 -1.45
N ASP A 45 -8.28 31.28 -1.12
CA ASP A 45 -7.75 32.43 -1.86
C ASP A 45 -6.25 32.67 -1.56
N ALA A 46 -5.71 33.78 -2.06
CA ALA A 46 -4.30 34.14 -1.91
C ALA A 46 -3.89 34.54 -0.47
N SER A 47 -4.83 34.65 0.48
CA SER A 47 -4.50 34.87 1.89
C SER A 47 -3.88 33.64 2.55
N GLY A 48 -4.04 32.45 1.95
CA GLY A 48 -3.55 31.18 2.48
C GLY A 48 -4.62 30.36 3.20
N LYS A 49 -5.74 30.98 3.59
CA LYS A 49 -6.83 30.29 4.28
C LYS A 49 -7.32 29.09 3.48
N SER A 50 -7.45 27.97 4.18
CA SER A 50 -7.73 26.69 3.57
C SER A 50 -8.60 25.84 4.48
N PHE A 51 -9.31 24.89 3.89
CA PHE A 51 -9.97 23.83 4.62
C PHE A 51 -9.78 22.48 3.95
N GLY A 52 -9.91 21.41 4.72
CA GLY A 52 -9.88 20.03 4.27
C GLY A 52 -11.22 19.35 4.52
N VAL A 53 -11.58 18.40 3.66
CA VAL A 53 -12.75 17.56 3.83
C VAL A 53 -12.31 16.11 3.73
N PHE A 54 -12.63 15.33 4.76
CA PHE A 54 -12.41 13.90 4.81
C PHE A 54 -13.73 13.16 5.01
N LEU A 55 -13.98 12.15 4.19
CA LEU A 55 -15.10 11.22 4.39
C LEU A 55 -14.56 9.91 4.98
N MET A 56 -14.88 9.62 6.24
CA MET A 56 -14.55 8.36 6.88
C MET A 56 -15.52 7.26 6.41
N ASN A 57 -15.28 6.74 5.20
CA ASN A 57 -16.04 5.63 4.61
C ASN A 57 -15.11 4.79 3.72
N SER A 58 -15.16 3.47 3.87
CA SER A 58 -14.32 2.50 3.14
C SER A 58 -15.05 1.71 2.05
N ASN A 59 -16.34 1.97 1.82
CA ASN A 59 -17.09 1.37 0.72
C ASN A 59 -16.61 1.98 -0.60
N ALA A 60 -16.80 1.24 -1.69
CA ALA A 60 -16.54 1.77 -3.02
C ALA A 60 -17.29 3.09 -3.22
N MET A 61 -16.61 4.07 -3.78
CA MET A 61 -17.15 5.40 -3.94
C MET A 61 -16.55 6.09 -5.16
N GLU A 62 -17.25 7.12 -5.60
CA GLU A 62 -16.73 8.10 -6.55
C GLU A 62 -16.89 9.51 -5.98
N VAL A 63 -15.95 10.37 -6.36
CA VAL A 63 -15.96 11.79 -6.03
C VAL A 63 -15.94 12.57 -7.32
N THR A 64 -16.99 13.37 -7.56
CA THR A 64 -17.14 14.16 -8.77
C THR A 64 -16.93 15.64 -8.46
N LEU A 65 -15.93 16.24 -9.10
CA LEU A 65 -15.71 17.69 -9.10
C LEU A 65 -16.46 18.31 -10.28
N GLN A 66 -17.25 19.35 -10.00
CA GLN A 66 -18.09 20.00 -11.01
C GLN A 66 -17.48 21.34 -11.45
N PRO A 67 -17.82 21.82 -12.67
CA PRO A 67 -17.39 23.14 -13.14
C PRO A 67 -17.94 24.31 -12.32
N ALA A 68 -19.13 24.18 -11.74
CA ALA A 68 -19.48 25.01 -10.59
C ALA A 68 -18.66 24.45 -9.42
N PRO A 69 -17.81 25.24 -8.72
CA PRO A 69 -16.89 24.70 -7.72
C PRO A 69 -17.72 24.00 -6.65
N ALA A 70 -17.78 22.68 -6.77
CA ALA A 70 -18.64 21.82 -6.00
C ALA A 70 -18.13 20.39 -6.12
N VAL A 71 -18.30 19.66 -5.03
CA VAL A 71 -17.93 18.26 -4.91
C VAL A 71 -19.18 17.46 -4.63
N THR A 72 -19.29 16.30 -5.26
CA THR A 72 -20.32 15.31 -4.97
C THR A 72 -19.66 13.99 -4.61
N TYR A 73 -19.97 13.47 -3.43
CA TYR A 73 -19.62 12.13 -3.01
C TYR A 73 -20.78 11.19 -3.32
N ARG A 74 -20.49 10.02 -3.88
CA ARG A 74 -21.42 8.91 -4.08
C ARG A 74 -20.75 7.63 -3.60
N THR A 75 -21.33 6.96 -2.61
CA THR A 75 -20.80 5.70 -2.05
C THR A 75 -21.90 4.65 -1.96
N ILE A 76 -21.53 3.37 -2.08
CA ILE A 76 -22.47 2.25 -2.16
C ILE A 76 -22.77 1.57 -0.82
N GLY A 77 -22.44 2.22 0.30
CA GLY A 77 -22.76 1.69 1.62
C GLY A 77 -22.13 2.48 2.76
N GLY A 78 -22.32 1.98 3.98
CA GLY A 78 -21.82 2.60 5.19
C GLY A 78 -22.61 3.84 5.60
N VAL A 79 -21.90 4.87 6.05
CA VAL A 79 -22.48 6.13 6.53
C VAL A 79 -21.76 7.34 5.95
N LEU A 80 -22.36 8.52 6.05
CA LEU A 80 -21.73 9.80 5.68
C LEU A 80 -21.10 10.45 6.92
N ASP A 81 -19.91 9.99 7.31
CA ASP A 81 -19.13 10.54 8.42
C ASP A 81 -18.06 11.52 7.90
N PHE A 82 -18.36 12.82 7.95
CA PHE A 82 -17.52 13.89 7.40
C PHE A 82 -16.78 14.67 8.49
N TYR A 83 -15.50 14.93 8.22
CA TYR A 83 -14.68 15.86 8.99
C TYR A 83 -14.32 17.06 8.10
N ILE A 84 -14.52 18.27 8.64
CA ILE A 84 -14.12 19.53 8.00
C ILE A 84 -13.07 20.18 8.88
N LEU A 85 -11.90 20.43 8.31
CA LEU A 85 -10.70 20.86 9.02
C LEU A 85 -10.30 22.23 8.49
N PHE A 86 -10.05 23.21 9.35
CA PHE A 86 -9.71 24.58 8.94
C PHE A 86 -8.27 24.92 9.29
N GLY A 87 -7.64 25.77 8.48
CA GLY A 87 -6.30 26.30 8.75
C GLY A 87 -6.08 27.66 8.08
N ASP A 88 -5.22 28.48 8.68
CA ASP A 88 -4.77 29.74 8.09
C ASP A 88 -3.80 29.50 6.91
N THR A 89 -3.28 28.27 6.78
CA THR A 89 -2.45 27.83 5.65
C THR A 89 -2.82 26.40 5.22
N PRO A 90 -2.50 25.99 3.98
CA PRO A 90 -2.66 24.59 3.55
C PRO A 90 -1.93 23.59 4.46
N GLU A 91 -0.74 23.96 4.95
CA GLU A 91 0.06 23.12 5.83
C GLU A 91 -0.66 22.82 7.15
N GLN A 92 -1.34 23.82 7.73
CA GLN A 92 -2.12 23.63 8.95
C GLN A 92 -3.29 22.66 8.73
N VAL A 93 -3.97 22.73 7.59
CA VAL A 93 -5.04 21.77 7.26
C VAL A 93 -4.50 20.34 7.21
N VAL A 94 -3.31 20.14 6.63
CA VAL A 94 -2.64 18.82 6.62
C VAL A 94 -2.29 18.40 8.05
N GLN A 95 -1.80 19.30 8.90
CA GLN A 95 -1.51 19.01 10.31
C GLN A 95 -2.75 18.59 11.10
N GLU A 96 -3.87 19.30 10.94
CA GLU A 96 -5.15 18.96 11.57
C GLU A 96 -5.67 17.60 11.08
N PHE A 97 -5.52 17.30 9.78
CA PHE A 97 -5.90 16.00 9.23
C PHE A 97 -5.06 14.87 9.83
N LEU A 98 -3.74 15.05 9.93
CA LEU A 98 -2.85 14.05 10.51
C LEU A 98 -2.99 13.91 12.03
N GLU A 99 -3.47 14.94 12.73
CA GLU A 99 -3.86 14.82 14.14
C GLU A 99 -5.09 13.91 14.29
N LEU A 100 -6.04 14.01 13.35
CA LEU A 100 -7.24 13.17 13.32
C LEU A 100 -6.95 11.69 12.97
N ILE A 101 -6.22 11.44 11.87
CA ILE A 101 -6.04 10.08 11.34
C ILE A 101 -4.78 9.36 11.87
N GLY A 102 -3.95 10.06 12.64
CA GLY A 102 -2.67 9.57 13.11
C GLY A 102 -1.49 10.10 12.28
N ARG A 103 -0.49 10.63 12.98
CA ARG A 103 0.71 11.19 12.36
C ARG A 103 1.61 10.08 11.80
N PRO A 104 2.36 10.35 10.70
CA PRO A 104 3.30 9.38 10.16
C PRO A 104 4.37 9.03 11.20
N VAL A 105 4.77 7.76 11.19
CA VAL A 105 5.91 7.30 12.01
C VAL A 105 7.19 7.94 11.51
N ILE A 106 8.14 8.19 12.42
CA ILE A 106 9.49 8.62 12.02
C ILE A 106 10.19 7.41 11.39
N PRO A 107 10.57 7.46 10.11
CA PRO A 107 11.23 6.35 9.47
C PRO A 107 12.65 6.17 10.03
N PRO A 108 13.20 4.93 10.02
CA PRO A 108 14.59 4.74 10.40
C PRO A 108 15.49 5.47 9.39
N TYR A 109 16.54 6.15 9.87
CA TYR A 109 17.34 7.06 9.03
C TYR A 109 17.86 6.42 7.73
N TRP A 110 18.26 5.14 7.77
CA TRP A 110 18.76 4.40 6.61
C TRP A 110 17.72 4.26 5.49
N SER A 111 16.41 4.37 5.77
CA SER A 111 15.37 4.26 4.74
C SER A 111 15.26 5.51 3.86
N LEU A 112 15.92 6.59 4.24
CA LEU A 112 16.07 7.79 3.41
C LEU A 112 17.19 7.64 2.37
N GLY A 113 18.02 6.60 2.49
CA GLY A 113 19.07 6.27 1.54
C GLY A 113 18.53 5.71 0.22
N PHE A 114 19.39 5.66 -0.80
CA PHE A 114 19.01 5.13 -2.10
C PHE A 114 18.77 3.62 -2.05
N GLN A 115 17.75 3.19 -2.78
CA GLN A 115 17.21 1.84 -2.74
C GLN A 115 17.23 1.25 -4.14
N LEU A 116 17.71 0.03 -4.29
CA LEU A 116 17.76 -0.65 -5.58
C LEU A 116 16.94 -1.93 -5.51
N SER A 117 16.06 -2.09 -6.50
CA SER A 117 15.17 -3.22 -6.63
C SER A 117 14.98 -3.55 -8.11
N ARG A 118 14.59 -4.79 -8.37
CA ARG A 118 14.00 -5.21 -9.64
C ARG A 118 13.14 -6.44 -9.39
N TRP A 119 12.07 -6.56 -10.14
CA TRP A 119 11.37 -7.83 -10.29
C TRP A 119 12.19 -8.76 -11.20
N ASP A 120 12.51 -9.94 -10.69
CA ASP A 120 13.22 -11.03 -11.39
C ASP A 120 14.68 -10.68 -11.72
N TYR A 121 15.54 -10.72 -10.70
CA TYR A 121 16.98 -10.87 -10.92
C TYR A 121 17.33 -12.26 -11.44
N GLY A 122 16.51 -13.27 -11.11
CA GLY A 122 16.57 -14.64 -11.59
C GLY A 122 17.58 -15.52 -10.84
N SER A 123 18.58 -14.93 -10.17
CA SER A 123 19.46 -15.64 -9.24
C SER A 123 20.20 -14.69 -8.30
N LEU A 124 20.67 -15.20 -7.17
CA LEU A 124 21.50 -14.45 -6.23
C LEU A 124 22.83 -13.97 -6.85
N SER A 125 23.35 -14.69 -7.85
CA SER A 125 24.57 -14.28 -8.56
C SER A 125 24.40 -12.96 -9.31
N GLU A 126 23.22 -12.73 -9.90
CA GLU A 126 22.89 -11.48 -10.60
C GLU A 126 22.62 -10.33 -9.63
N VAL A 127 22.04 -10.63 -8.46
CA VAL A 127 21.92 -9.67 -7.35
C VAL A 127 23.31 -9.22 -6.90
N LYS A 128 24.22 -10.16 -6.59
CA LYS A 128 25.61 -9.85 -6.18
C LYS A 128 26.33 -8.99 -7.24
N LYS A 129 26.27 -9.36 -8.52
CA LYS A 129 26.86 -8.54 -9.62
C LYS A 129 26.27 -7.13 -9.67
N THR A 130 24.96 -7.01 -9.45
CA THR A 130 24.28 -5.71 -9.44
C THR A 130 24.71 -4.85 -8.25
N VAL A 131 24.85 -5.43 -7.06
CA VAL A 131 25.36 -4.71 -5.88
C VAL A 131 26.79 -4.22 -6.14
N GLU A 132 27.68 -5.12 -6.57
CA GLU A 132 29.10 -4.81 -6.72
C GLU A 132 29.37 -3.77 -7.80
N ARG A 133 28.67 -3.82 -8.95
CA ARG A 133 28.87 -2.81 -10.00
C ARG A 133 28.45 -1.40 -9.57
N ASN A 134 27.43 -1.26 -8.72
CA ASN A 134 27.00 0.04 -8.21
C ASN A 134 27.96 0.57 -7.14
N ARG A 135 28.46 -0.32 -6.26
CA ARG A 135 29.52 0.03 -5.31
C ARG A 135 30.84 0.40 -5.99
N ALA A 136 31.19 -0.25 -7.09
CA ALA A 136 32.43 0.01 -7.83
C ALA A 136 32.49 1.42 -8.46
N VAL A 137 31.36 2.13 -8.55
CA VAL A 137 31.28 3.52 -9.01
C VAL A 137 30.92 4.48 -7.87
N ASP A 138 31.09 4.05 -6.62
CA ASP A 138 30.83 4.82 -5.41
C ASP A 138 29.40 5.42 -5.35
N LEU A 139 28.40 4.71 -5.90
CA LEU A 139 27.01 5.14 -5.82
C LEU A 139 26.54 5.09 -4.35
N PRO A 140 26.00 6.18 -3.77
CA PRO A 140 25.35 6.13 -2.47
C PRO A 140 24.19 5.14 -2.53
N TYR A 141 24.28 4.05 -1.78
CA TYR A 141 23.40 2.90 -1.94
C TYR A 141 23.23 2.16 -0.61
N ASP A 142 22.08 2.32 0.03
CA ASP A 142 21.83 1.83 1.39
C ASP A 142 21.05 0.51 1.42
N ILE A 143 20.13 0.27 0.48
CA ILE A 143 19.15 -0.82 0.59
C ILE A 143 19.02 -1.65 -0.69
N GLN A 144 19.36 -2.94 -0.61
CA GLN A 144 19.00 -3.92 -1.65
C GLN A 144 17.65 -4.56 -1.33
N TYR A 145 16.76 -4.57 -2.31
CA TYR A 145 15.55 -5.37 -2.29
C TYR A 145 15.72 -6.65 -3.10
N THR A 146 15.08 -7.74 -2.68
CA THR A 146 14.84 -8.85 -3.59
C THR A 146 13.35 -9.17 -3.64
N ASP A 147 12.86 -9.25 -4.86
CA ASP A 147 11.47 -9.55 -5.20
C ASP A 147 11.21 -11.06 -5.12
N ILE A 148 10.00 -11.51 -5.45
CA ILE A 148 9.51 -12.89 -5.32
C ILE A 148 10.43 -13.98 -5.88
N ASP A 149 11.39 -13.66 -6.76
CA ASP A 149 12.34 -14.60 -7.33
C ASP A 149 13.30 -15.20 -6.30
N TYR A 150 13.45 -14.61 -5.12
CA TYR A 150 14.20 -15.25 -4.03
C TYR A 150 13.47 -16.45 -3.42
N MET A 151 12.14 -16.50 -3.49
CA MET A 151 11.29 -17.49 -2.82
C MET A 151 11.29 -18.84 -3.56
N GLU A 152 11.06 -19.93 -2.84
CA GLU A 152 10.79 -21.24 -3.46
C GLU A 152 9.37 -21.22 -4.06
N ASP A 153 9.27 -21.32 -5.39
CA ASP A 153 7.99 -21.27 -6.12
C ASP A 153 7.09 -20.09 -5.69
N LYS A 154 7.70 -18.93 -5.37
CA LYS A 154 7.01 -17.69 -4.94
C LYS A 154 6.18 -17.85 -3.66
N LYS A 155 6.53 -18.81 -2.79
CA LYS A 155 5.86 -19.02 -1.50
C LYS A 155 6.53 -18.20 -0.40
N ASP A 156 5.74 -17.41 0.32
CA ASP A 156 6.24 -16.63 1.46
C ASP A 156 6.99 -17.48 2.50
N PHE A 157 7.91 -16.82 3.20
CA PHE A 157 8.72 -17.43 4.26
C PHE A 157 9.60 -18.61 3.79
N THR A 158 9.90 -18.66 2.49
CA THR A 158 10.84 -19.62 1.90
C THR A 158 11.93 -18.89 1.11
N TYR A 159 12.99 -19.60 0.72
CA TYR A 159 13.89 -19.14 -0.32
C TYR A 159 14.38 -20.31 -1.18
N ASP A 160 14.61 -20.05 -2.47
CA ASP A 160 15.05 -21.03 -3.45
C ASP A 160 16.46 -21.54 -3.09
N LYS A 161 16.55 -22.83 -2.74
CA LYS A 161 17.79 -23.47 -2.29
C LYS A 161 18.80 -23.75 -3.40
N VAL A 162 18.44 -23.51 -4.66
CA VAL A 162 19.31 -23.67 -5.84
C VAL A 162 19.81 -22.31 -6.32
N LYS A 163 18.90 -21.39 -6.65
CA LYS A 163 19.23 -20.07 -7.22
C LYS A 163 19.67 -19.05 -6.17
N PHE A 164 19.24 -19.24 -4.93
CA PHE A 164 19.49 -18.35 -3.79
C PHE A 164 20.06 -19.10 -2.59
N SER A 165 20.82 -20.19 -2.83
CA SER A 165 21.40 -21.05 -1.78
C SER A 165 22.17 -20.28 -0.68
N GLU A 166 22.92 -19.25 -1.07
CA GLU A 166 23.75 -18.41 -0.19
C GLU A 166 23.03 -17.14 0.32
N LEU A 167 21.69 -17.10 0.29
CA LEU A 167 20.93 -15.91 0.69
C LEU A 167 21.27 -15.39 2.10
N PRO A 168 21.41 -16.26 3.13
CA PRO A 168 21.77 -15.79 4.47
C PRO A 168 23.17 -15.13 4.53
N ASP A 169 24.15 -15.72 3.83
CA ASP A 169 25.50 -15.18 3.79
C ASP A 169 25.56 -13.85 3.02
N PHE A 170 24.76 -13.72 1.97
CA PHE A 170 24.61 -12.46 1.26
C PHE A 170 23.98 -11.37 2.12
N ALA A 171 22.97 -11.69 2.94
CA ALA A 171 22.39 -10.73 3.89
C ALA A 171 23.44 -10.26 4.92
N ASN A 172 24.24 -11.18 5.46
CA ASN A 172 25.36 -10.84 6.34
C ASN A 172 26.38 -9.94 5.65
N TYR A 173 26.75 -10.26 4.41
CA TYR A 173 27.65 -9.45 3.59
C TYR A 173 27.14 -8.01 3.37
N LEU A 174 25.84 -7.84 3.12
CA LEU A 174 25.24 -6.51 3.02
C LEU A 174 25.36 -5.74 4.34
N HIS A 175 25.06 -6.38 5.47
CA HIS A 175 25.19 -5.77 6.80
C HIS A 175 26.63 -5.37 7.14
N GLU A 176 27.62 -6.21 6.83
CA GLU A 176 29.05 -5.91 7.03
C GLU A 176 29.51 -4.67 6.26
N LYS A 177 28.83 -4.36 5.15
CA LYS A 177 29.10 -3.19 4.30
C LYS A 177 28.21 -2.00 4.63
N GLY A 178 27.46 -2.06 5.73
CA GLY A 178 26.59 -0.99 6.20
C GLY A 178 25.26 -0.87 5.45
N GLN A 179 24.94 -1.81 4.55
CA GLN A 179 23.67 -1.82 3.83
C GLN A 179 22.57 -2.59 4.57
N ARG A 180 21.33 -2.39 4.15
CA ARG A 180 20.14 -3.14 4.59
C ARG A 180 19.64 -4.04 3.48
N TYR A 181 19.02 -5.13 3.88
CA TYR A 181 18.40 -6.09 2.98
C TYR A 181 16.91 -6.21 3.26
N ILE A 182 16.09 -5.97 2.24
CA ILE A 182 14.63 -6.01 2.35
C ILE A 182 14.10 -7.06 1.39
N LEU A 183 13.18 -7.90 1.90
CA LEU A 183 12.51 -8.93 1.15
C LEU A 183 11.04 -8.55 1.02
N ILE A 184 10.48 -8.77 -0.17
CA ILE A 184 9.03 -8.68 -0.35
C ILE A 184 8.32 -9.81 0.41
N LEU A 185 7.11 -9.55 0.87
CA LEU A 185 6.18 -10.57 1.36
C LEU A 185 4.81 -10.26 0.77
N ASP A 186 4.10 -11.30 0.35
CA ASP A 186 2.73 -11.19 -0.14
C ASP A 186 1.72 -11.61 0.96
N PRO A 187 0.45 -11.17 0.88
CA PRO A 187 -0.54 -11.54 1.89
C PRO A 187 -1.17 -12.92 1.64
N ALA A 188 -1.19 -13.40 0.40
CA ALA A 188 -1.82 -14.67 0.05
C ALA A 188 -0.87 -15.84 0.28
N VAL A 189 -1.37 -16.95 0.81
CA VAL A 189 -0.55 -18.11 1.17
C VAL A 189 -0.93 -19.27 0.27
N ALA A 190 0.03 -19.83 -0.46
CA ALA A 190 -0.22 -20.99 -1.32
C ALA A 190 -0.82 -22.18 -0.52
N THR A 191 -1.83 -22.83 -1.10
CA THR A 191 -2.42 -24.08 -0.57
C THR A 191 -1.58 -25.31 -0.90
N SER A 192 -0.68 -25.18 -1.87
CA SER A 192 0.18 -26.27 -2.34
C SER A 192 1.35 -26.53 -1.40
N LYS A 193 1.77 -27.80 -1.35
CA LYS A 193 2.99 -28.22 -0.66
C LYS A 193 4.25 -27.62 -1.28
N ARG A 194 5.33 -27.68 -0.52
CA ARG A 194 6.67 -27.30 -0.97
C ARG A 194 7.28 -28.33 -1.93
N LEU A 195 8.40 -27.97 -2.55
CA LEU A 195 9.16 -28.87 -3.41
C LEU A 195 9.47 -30.20 -2.69
N GLY A 196 9.42 -31.29 -3.46
CA GLY A 196 9.61 -32.63 -2.89
C GLY A 196 8.46 -33.13 -2.01
N ASN A 197 7.25 -32.57 -2.14
CA ASN A 197 6.06 -32.94 -1.37
C ASN A 197 6.22 -32.67 0.15
N ALA A 198 7.08 -31.71 0.50
CA ALA A 198 7.31 -31.28 1.88
C ALA A 198 6.14 -30.41 2.41
N PRO A 199 5.86 -30.42 3.72
CA PRO A 199 4.86 -29.55 4.32
C PRO A 199 5.16 -28.07 4.05
N TYR A 200 4.10 -27.27 3.90
CA TYR A 200 4.22 -25.82 3.82
C TYR A 200 3.69 -25.21 5.13
N GLU A 201 4.57 -25.10 6.11
CA GLU A 201 4.15 -24.81 7.49
C GLU A 201 3.44 -23.46 7.66
N SER A 202 3.67 -22.49 6.77
CA SER A 202 2.94 -21.21 6.80
C SER A 202 1.44 -21.42 6.58
N TYR A 203 1.08 -22.25 5.61
CA TYR A 203 -0.30 -22.67 5.37
C TYR A 203 -0.83 -23.55 6.50
N ASP A 204 -0.03 -24.51 6.97
CA ASP A 204 -0.45 -25.43 8.04
C ASP A 204 -0.76 -24.68 9.35
N ARG A 205 0.12 -23.75 9.76
CA ARG A 205 -0.07 -22.91 10.95
C ARG A 205 -1.22 -21.91 10.78
N GLY A 206 -1.38 -21.32 9.60
CA GLY A 206 -2.51 -20.42 9.33
C GLY A 206 -3.85 -21.14 9.45
N THR A 207 -3.90 -22.39 8.97
CA THR A 207 -5.06 -23.27 9.09
C THR A 207 -5.33 -23.67 10.54
N GLU A 208 -4.30 -24.06 11.31
CA GLU A 208 -4.45 -24.37 12.74
C GLU A 208 -5.00 -23.18 13.55
N LYS A 209 -4.69 -21.96 13.11
CA LYS A 209 -5.14 -20.72 13.77
C LYS A 209 -6.45 -20.15 13.24
N ASN A 210 -7.08 -20.77 12.25
CA ASN A 210 -8.25 -20.23 11.56
C ASN A 210 -8.03 -18.77 11.08
N ALA A 211 -6.87 -18.52 10.47
CA ALA A 211 -6.42 -17.17 10.11
C ALA A 211 -6.90 -16.68 8.73
N TRP A 212 -7.81 -17.42 8.08
CA TRP A 212 -8.20 -17.19 6.69
C TRP A 212 -9.43 -16.29 6.57
N VAL A 213 -9.48 -15.52 5.48
CA VAL A 213 -10.74 -14.94 4.99
C VAL A 213 -11.62 -16.10 4.53
N THR A 214 -12.91 -16.06 4.89
CA THR A 214 -13.86 -17.13 4.56
C THR A 214 -14.83 -16.72 3.46
N GLU A 215 -15.44 -17.72 2.84
CA GLU A 215 -16.65 -17.62 2.05
C GLU A 215 -17.83 -17.09 2.89
N SER A 216 -18.96 -16.86 2.21
CA SER A 216 -20.19 -16.36 2.85
C SER A 216 -20.82 -17.29 3.90
N ASP A 217 -20.40 -18.56 3.96
CA ASP A 217 -20.80 -19.48 5.02
C ASP A 217 -20.12 -19.21 6.38
N GLY A 218 -19.12 -18.31 6.40
CA GLY A 218 -18.37 -17.91 7.59
C GLY A 218 -17.38 -18.95 8.12
N THR A 219 -17.12 -20.03 7.38
CA THR A 219 -16.31 -21.17 7.86
C THR A 219 -15.35 -21.73 6.81
N THR A 220 -15.73 -21.74 5.53
CA THR A 220 -14.89 -22.26 4.45
C THR A 220 -13.89 -21.20 4.03
N PRO A 221 -12.56 -21.48 4.03
CA PRO A 221 -11.57 -20.53 3.53
C PRO A 221 -11.83 -20.15 2.06
N LEU A 222 -11.79 -18.85 1.76
CA LEU A 222 -11.90 -18.31 0.41
C LEU A 222 -10.63 -18.66 -0.38
N LEU A 223 -10.80 -19.20 -1.60
CA LEU A 223 -9.70 -19.56 -2.48
C LEU A 223 -9.56 -18.55 -3.63
N GLY A 224 -8.32 -18.15 -3.91
CA GLY A 224 -7.93 -17.30 -5.02
C GLY A 224 -6.77 -17.89 -5.83
N GLU A 225 -6.23 -17.11 -6.74
CA GLU A 225 -5.05 -17.47 -7.53
C GLU A 225 -4.14 -16.27 -7.69
N LEU A 226 -2.87 -16.45 -7.35
CA LEU A 226 -1.79 -15.48 -7.54
C LEU A 226 -0.57 -16.17 -8.14
N GLN A 227 0.59 -15.52 -8.09
CA GLN A 227 1.78 -15.93 -8.81
C GLN A 227 2.35 -17.29 -8.36
N MET A 228 2.02 -17.73 -7.14
CA MET A 228 2.35 -19.04 -6.55
C MET A 228 1.30 -20.13 -6.84
N GLY A 229 0.24 -19.81 -7.59
CA GLY A 229 -0.90 -20.68 -7.88
C GLY A 229 -2.07 -20.44 -6.93
N MET A 230 -2.85 -21.50 -6.66
CA MET A 230 -4.02 -21.45 -5.79
C MET A 230 -3.62 -21.12 -4.34
N THR A 231 -4.27 -20.10 -3.78
CA THR A 231 -4.00 -19.52 -2.45
C THR A 231 -5.27 -19.47 -1.62
#